data_AF-A0A8J8FTH3-F1
#
_entry.id   AF-A0A8J8FTH3-F1
#
_cell.length_a   1.000
_cell.length_b   1.000
_cell.length_c   1.000
_cell.angle_alpha   90.00
_cell.angle_beta   90.00
_cell.angle_gamma   90.00
#
_symmetry.space_group_name_H-M   'P 1'
#
loop_
_entity.id
_entity.type
_entity.pdbx_description
1 polymer ?
#
loop_
_entity_poly.entity_id
_entity_poly.type
_entity_poly.pdbx_seq_one_letter_code
_entity_poly.pdbx_strand_id
1 'polypeptide(L)'
;MSFYLYQYIGPYFAPVVSPFVKAFGPALGTLVIAAIVIFFIDVVYEIIMDKELMEELQESGKRIKELQKKLSAAKAVSPEKAKEIEEEILKEHSKIMSKQAQVMKTQLLGMAITFPPIIILVYGVEYKLSHWTVKLPFSIPYVGNTLGPVGWYFLCAITVSVTIKPLAELLVAALEKRG
;
A
#
# COMPACT_ATOMS: atom_id res chain seq x y z
N MET A 1 20.24 -5.80 -18.58
CA MET A 1 18.99 -5.53 -19.34
C MET A 1 18.31 -4.21 -18.91
N SER A 2 18.49 -3.74 -17.66
CA SER A 2 17.82 -2.53 -17.15
C SER A 2 18.38 -1.17 -17.57
N PHE A 3 19.49 -1.02 -18.30
CA PHE A 3 19.98 0.34 -18.65
C PHE A 3 19.36 0.88 -19.95
N TYR A 4 19.13 0.00 -20.93
CA TYR A 4 18.65 0.40 -22.27
C TYR A 4 17.18 0.81 -22.30
N LEU A 5 16.31 0.15 -21.52
CA LEU A 5 14.92 0.57 -21.36
C LEU A 5 14.83 1.95 -20.70
N TYR A 6 15.67 2.26 -19.71
CA TYR A 6 15.63 3.55 -19.02
C TYR A 6 16.04 4.71 -19.93
N GLN A 7 17.01 4.50 -20.81
CA GLN A 7 17.45 5.54 -21.74
C GLN A 7 16.42 5.82 -22.84
N TYR A 8 15.59 4.83 -23.20
CA TYR A 8 14.54 4.96 -24.21
C TYR A 8 13.24 5.55 -23.66
N ILE A 9 12.81 5.13 -22.46
CA ILE A 9 11.52 5.57 -21.89
C ILE A 9 11.69 6.76 -20.93
N GLY A 10 12.86 6.93 -20.31
CA GLY A 10 13.17 8.00 -19.36
C GLY A 10 12.93 9.43 -19.87
N PRO A 11 13.25 9.76 -21.14
CA PRO A 11 12.95 11.07 -21.73
C PRO A 11 11.46 11.42 -21.76
N TYR A 12 10.57 10.42 -21.87
CA TYR A 12 9.11 10.64 -21.89
C TYR A 12 8.54 10.97 -20.51
N PHE A 13 9.18 10.48 -19.44
CA PHE A 13 8.74 10.70 -18.06
C PHE A 13 9.49 11.85 -17.36
N ALA A 14 10.62 12.26 -17.92
CA ALA A 14 11.39 13.43 -17.49
C ALA A 14 10.56 14.73 -17.33
N PRO A 15 9.61 15.07 -18.23
CA PRO A 15 8.78 16.26 -18.10
C PRO A 15 7.92 16.27 -16.84
N VAL A 16 7.46 15.10 -16.37
CA VAL A 16 6.63 14.97 -15.16
C VAL A 16 7.43 15.31 -13.90
N VAL A 17 8.69 14.90 -13.85
CA VAL A 17 9.58 15.07 -12.68
C VAL A 17 10.31 16.43 -12.71
N SER A 18 10.61 16.94 -13.91
CA SER A 18 11.43 18.14 -14.10
C SER A 18 10.94 19.43 -13.43
N PRO A 19 9.64 19.78 -13.39
CA PRO A 19 9.20 21.03 -12.76
C PRO A 19 9.44 21.01 -11.25
N PHE A 20 9.21 19.87 -10.60
CA PHE A 20 9.40 19.73 -9.15
C PHE A 20 10.88 19.77 -8.76
N VAL A 21 11.74 19.08 -9.52
CA VAL A 21 13.19 19.07 -9.27
C VAL A 21 13.81 20.44 -9.53
N LYS A 22 13.35 21.18 -10.55
CA LYS A 22 13.84 22.54 -10.83
C LYS A 22 13.37 23.56 -9.78
N ALA A 23 12.15 23.42 -9.27
CA ALA A 23 11.58 24.36 -8.31
C ALA A 23 12.11 24.18 -6.88
N PHE A 24 12.25 22.93 -6.42
CA PHE A 24 12.57 22.61 -5.01
C PHE A 24 13.96 21.97 -4.83
N GLY A 25 14.68 21.72 -5.92
CA GLY A 25 15.92 20.95 -5.92
C GLY A 25 15.70 19.42 -5.86
N PRO A 26 16.76 18.61 -5.97
CA PRO A 26 16.65 17.15 -6.04
C PRO A 26 15.99 16.51 -4.83
N ALA A 27 16.40 16.88 -3.61
CA ALA A 27 15.94 16.22 -2.39
C ALA A 27 14.46 16.50 -2.09
N LEU A 28 14.08 17.79 -2.03
CA LEU A 28 12.70 18.21 -1.75
C LEU A 28 11.78 17.97 -2.95
N GLY A 29 12.27 18.09 -4.18
CA GLY A 29 11.50 17.76 -5.38
C GLY A 29 11.03 16.31 -5.39
N THR A 30 11.92 15.37 -5.04
CA THR A 30 11.55 13.94 -4.89
C THR A 30 10.55 13.72 -3.76
N LEU A 31 10.66 14.44 -2.65
CA LEU A 31 9.71 14.36 -1.54
C LEU A 31 8.30 14.83 -1.96
N VAL A 32 8.21 15.98 -2.64
CA VAL A 32 6.93 16.51 -3.13
C VAL A 32 6.28 15.55 -4.13
N ILE A 33 7.07 14.98 -5.04
CA ILE A 33 6.59 13.95 -5.97
C ILE A 33 6.07 12.73 -5.20
N ALA A 34 6.83 12.21 -4.25
CA ALA A 34 6.42 11.07 -3.43
C ALA A 34 5.11 11.36 -2.69
N ALA A 35 4.94 12.58 -2.16
CA ALA A 35 3.72 12.99 -1.49
C ALA A 35 2.49 13.02 -2.39
N ILE A 36 2.61 13.58 -3.59
CA ILE A 36 1.52 13.60 -4.57
C ILE A 36 1.13 12.18 -4.97
N VAL A 37 2.10 11.29 -5.16
CA VAL A 37 1.87 9.89 -5.55
C VAL A 37 1.17 9.12 -4.47
N ILE A 38 1.66 9.21 -3.24
CA ILE A 38 1.07 8.52 -2.10
C ILE A 38 -0.34 9.00 -1.88
N PHE A 39 -0.56 10.31 -1.94
CA PHE A 39 -1.90 10.86 -1.87
C PHE A 39 -2.82 10.27 -2.95
N PHE A 40 -2.35 10.19 -4.20
CA PHE A 40 -3.11 9.58 -5.28
C PHE A 40 -3.39 8.09 -5.03
N ILE A 41 -2.37 7.34 -4.59
CA ILE A 41 -2.47 5.91 -4.27
C ILE A 41 -3.51 5.69 -3.17
N ASP A 42 -3.40 6.43 -2.07
CA ASP A 42 -4.29 6.31 -0.91
C ASP A 42 -5.73 6.66 -1.30
N VAL A 43 -5.94 7.71 -2.10
CA VAL A 43 -7.27 8.07 -2.63
C VAL A 43 -7.84 6.95 -3.51
N VAL A 44 -7.04 6.38 -4.41
CA VAL A 44 -7.49 5.26 -5.27
C VAL A 44 -7.83 4.03 -4.44
N TYR A 45 -7.00 3.69 -3.46
CA TYR A 45 -7.27 2.56 -2.57
C TYR A 45 -8.54 2.77 -1.75
N GLU A 46 -8.73 3.96 -1.18
CA GLU A 46 -9.91 4.27 -0.37
C GLU A 46 -11.20 4.25 -1.21
N ILE A 47 -11.16 4.69 -2.47
CA ILE A 47 -12.31 4.63 -3.39
C ILE A 47 -12.63 3.19 -3.81
N ILE A 48 -11.62 2.37 -4.04
CA ILE A 48 -11.78 0.98 -4.51
C ILE A 48 -12.14 0.04 -3.35
N MET A 49 -11.74 0.38 -2.13
CA MET A 49 -11.94 -0.45 -0.95
C MET A 49 -13.39 -0.43 -0.49
N ASP A 50 -14.00 -1.61 -0.49
CA ASP A 50 -15.35 -1.82 -0.01
C ASP A 50 -15.36 -1.90 1.53
N LYS A 51 -15.92 -0.87 2.16
CA LYS A 51 -16.01 -0.73 3.61
C LYS A 51 -16.91 -1.80 4.23
N GLU A 52 -17.97 -2.24 3.53
CA GLU A 52 -18.89 -3.28 3.99
C GLU A 52 -18.18 -4.64 4.07
N LEU A 53 -17.42 -4.99 3.02
CA LEU A 53 -16.58 -6.21 3.03
C LEU A 53 -15.55 -6.22 4.16
N MET A 54 -14.98 -5.06 4.50
CA MET A 54 -14.04 -4.93 5.62
C MET A 54 -14.71 -5.14 6.97
N GLU A 55 -15.87 -4.52 7.18
CA GLU A 55 -16.65 -4.67 8.42
C GLU A 55 -17.11 -6.12 8.62
N GLU A 56 -17.63 -6.76 7.58
CA GLU A 56 -18.05 -8.16 7.63
C GLU A 56 -16.89 -9.11 7.95
N LEU A 57 -15.70 -8.88 7.37
CA LEU A 57 -14.50 -9.68 7.68
C LEU A 57 -14.04 -9.50 9.12
N GLN A 58 -14.11 -8.27 9.65
CA GLN A 58 -13.81 -8.00 11.05
C GLN A 58 -14.82 -8.69 11.98
N GLU A 59 -16.11 -8.67 11.61
CA GLU A 59 -17.16 -9.32 12.38
C GLU A 59 -17.00 -10.84 12.38
N SER A 60 -16.81 -11.48 11.21
CA SER A 60 -16.51 -12.91 11.12
C SER A 60 -15.23 -13.28 11.88
N GLY A 61 -14.21 -12.41 11.87
CA GLY A 61 -13.00 -12.60 12.67
C GLY A 61 -13.25 -12.57 14.18
N LYS A 62 -14.14 -11.69 14.67
CA LYS A 62 -14.57 -11.69 16.08
C LYS A 62 -15.36 -12.96 16.42
N ARG A 63 -16.30 -13.37 15.56
CA ARG A 63 -17.09 -14.60 15.72
C ARG A 63 -16.21 -15.84 15.82
N ILE A 64 -15.19 -15.97 14.96
CA ILE A 64 -14.23 -17.08 15.05
C ILE A 64 -13.47 -17.07 16.38
N LYS A 65 -13.02 -15.91 16.87
CA LYS A 65 -12.35 -15.83 18.19
C LYS A 65 -13.27 -16.25 19.33
N GLU A 66 -14.54 -15.89 19.27
CA GLU A 66 -15.54 -16.33 20.25
C GLU A 66 -15.81 -17.83 20.16
N LEU A 67 -15.95 -18.38 18.95
CA LEU A 67 -16.14 -19.82 18.73
C LEU A 67 -14.90 -20.61 19.17
N GLN A 68 -13.68 -20.11 18.93
CA GLN A 68 -12.45 -20.73 19.43
C GLN A 68 -12.41 -20.77 20.98
N LYS A 69 -12.85 -19.70 21.65
CA LYS A 69 -12.99 -19.69 23.12
C LYS A 69 -14.03 -20.72 23.58
N LYS A 70 -15.20 -20.77 22.94
CA LYS A 70 -16.24 -21.77 23.23
C LYS A 70 -15.75 -23.20 22.98
N LEU A 71 -14.95 -23.42 21.94
CA LEU A 71 -14.34 -24.71 21.64
C LEU A 71 -13.37 -25.14 22.74
N SER A 72 -12.52 -24.22 23.22
CA SER A 72 -11.58 -24.52 24.32
C SER A 72 -12.30 -24.91 25.62
N ALA A 73 -13.47 -24.30 25.89
CA ALA A 73 -14.31 -24.66 27.02
C ALA A 73 -15.09 -25.98 26.81
N ALA A 74 -15.56 -26.24 25.58
CA ALA A 74 -16.34 -27.43 25.25
C ALA A 74 -15.48 -28.70 25.15
N LYS A 75 -14.22 -28.59 24.69
CA LYS A 75 -13.25 -29.70 24.65
C LYS A 75 -12.99 -30.33 26.02
N ALA A 76 -13.17 -29.56 27.09
CA ALA A 76 -13.03 -30.04 28.47
C ALA A 76 -14.28 -30.76 29.01
N VAL A 77 -15.44 -30.63 28.36
CA VAL A 77 -16.75 -31.02 28.93
C VAL A 77 -17.47 -32.08 28.08
N SER A 78 -17.45 -32.01 26.75
CA SER A 78 -18.08 -33.03 25.90
C SER A 78 -17.53 -33.05 24.46
N PRO A 79 -17.10 -34.22 23.94
CA PRO A 79 -16.53 -34.36 22.60
C PRO A 79 -17.53 -34.13 21.45
N GLU A 80 -18.83 -34.30 21.69
CA GLU A 80 -19.87 -34.04 20.66
C GLU A 80 -20.09 -32.53 20.43
N LYS A 81 -20.17 -31.74 21.51
CA LYS A 81 -20.27 -30.27 21.41
C LYS A 81 -19.01 -29.64 20.81
N ALA A 82 -17.85 -30.27 21.02
CA ALA A 82 -16.61 -29.81 20.40
C ALA A 82 -16.62 -29.97 18.87
N LYS A 83 -17.19 -31.07 18.35
CA LYS A 83 -17.32 -31.29 16.90
C LYS A 83 -18.28 -30.30 16.24
N GLU A 84 -19.41 -30.00 16.88
CA GLU A 84 -20.38 -29.03 16.36
C GLU A 84 -19.76 -27.62 16.24
N ILE A 85 -19.00 -27.19 17.25
CA ILE A 85 -18.28 -25.91 17.24
C ILE A 85 -17.15 -25.92 16.19
N GLU A 86 -16.43 -27.04 16.01
CA GLU A 86 -15.43 -27.17 14.95
C GLU A 86 -16.04 -27.05 13.55
N GLU A 87 -17.21 -27.65 13.30
CA GLU A 87 -17.94 -27.49 12.04
C GLU A 87 -18.39 -26.04 11.80
N GLU A 88 -18.85 -25.35 12.84
CA GLU A 88 -19.23 -23.94 12.76
C GLU A 88 -18.03 -23.04 12.44
N ILE A 89 -16.87 -23.31 13.05
CA ILE A 89 -15.60 -22.66 12.75
C ILE A 89 -15.18 -22.92 11.29
N LEU A 90 -15.32 -24.14 10.79
CA LEU A 90 -15.00 -24.47 9.40
C LEU A 90 -15.91 -23.74 8.40
N LYS A 91 -17.22 -23.66 8.70
CA LYS A 91 -18.18 -22.90 7.88
C LYS A 91 -17.83 -21.41 7.85
N GLU A 92 -17.51 -20.81 9.00
CA GLU A 92 -17.09 -19.41 9.05
C GLU A 92 -15.73 -19.17 8.39
N HIS A 93 -14.76 -20.10 8.53
CA HIS A 93 -13.50 -20.02 7.79
C HIS A 93 -13.71 -20.03 6.27
N SER A 94 -14.62 -20.87 5.77
CA SER A 94 -14.99 -20.92 4.35
C SER A 94 -15.59 -19.60 3.86
N LYS A 95 -16.51 -19.01 4.65
CA LYS A 95 -17.06 -17.67 4.36
C LYS A 95 -15.99 -16.57 4.38
N ILE A 96 -15.05 -16.63 5.33
CA ILE A 96 -13.93 -15.70 5.36
C ILE A 96 -13.05 -15.87 4.14
N MET A 97 -12.77 -17.10 3.69
CA MET A 97 -11.93 -17.33 2.51
C MET A 97 -12.54 -16.74 1.24
N SER A 98 -13.85 -16.89 1.02
CA SER A 98 -14.50 -16.31 -0.16
C SER A 98 -14.48 -14.78 -0.13
N LYS A 99 -14.73 -14.18 1.05
CA LYS A 99 -14.65 -12.72 1.25
C LYS A 99 -13.21 -12.20 1.17
N GLN A 100 -12.24 -12.93 1.70
CA GLN A 100 -10.81 -12.62 1.54
C GLN A 100 -10.38 -12.65 0.09
N ALA A 101 -10.90 -13.60 -0.70
CA ALA A 101 -10.63 -13.64 -2.14
C ALA A 101 -11.18 -12.40 -2.85
N GLN A 102 -12.35 -11.89 -2.42
CA GLN A 102 -12.91 -10.65 -2.96
C GLN A 102 -12.05 -9.44 -2.59
N VAL A 103 -11.63 -9.32 -1.33
CA VAL A 103 -10.71 -8.27 -0.88
C VAL A 103 -9.38 -8.33 -1.60
N MET A 104 -8.84 -9.54 -1.81
CA MET A 104 -7.61 -9.74 -2.56
C MET A 104 -7.77 -9.25 -4.00
N LYS A 105 -8.90 -9.52 -4.67
CA LYS A 105 -9.17 -8.99 -6.01
C LYS A 105 -9.21 -7.46 -6.00
N THR A 106 -9.88 -6.86 -5.03
CA THR A 106 -9.94 -5.41 -4.84
C THR A 106 -8.54 -4.81 -4.65
N GLN A 107 -7.69 -5.46 -3.85
CA GLN A 107 -6.29 -5.08 -3.67
C GLN A 107 -5.47 -5.21 -4.96
N LEU A 108 -5.66 -6.29 -5.72
CA LEU A 108 -4.99 -6.49 -7.00
C LEU A 108 -5.40 -5.45 -8.03
N LEU A 109 -6.67 -5.07 -8.07
CA LEU A 109 -7.16 -3.97 -8.92
C LEU A 109 -6.52 -2.64 -8.49
N GLY A 110 -6.49 -2.35 -7.19
CA GLY A 110 -5.80 -1.18 -6.65
C GLY A 110 -4.32 -1.16 -7.02
N MET A 111 -3.62 -2.30 -6.90
CA MET A 111 -2.23 -2.44 -7.34
C MET A 111 -2.09 -2.22 -8.85
N ALA A 112 -2.94 -2.84 -9.68
CA ALA A 112 -2.85 -2.69 -11.13
C ALA A 112 -3.07 -1.25 -11.61
N ILE A 113 -3.92 -0.48 -10.91
CA ILE A 113 -4.16 0.94 -11.20
C ILE A 113 -3.01 1.82 -10.71
N THR A 114 -2.43 1.49 -9.55
CA THR A 114 -1.36 2.29 -8.92
C THR A 114 0.04 1.94 -9.43
N PHE A 115 0.24 0.79 -10.07
CA PHE A 115 1.54 0.35 -10.56
C PHE A 115 2.07 1.20 -11.74
N PRO A 116 1.27 1.55 -12.77
CA PRO A 116 1.73 2.44 -13.85
C PRO A 116 2.25 3.80 -13.37
N PRO A 117 1.56 4.58 -12.51
CA PRO A 117 2.09 5.87 -12.06
C PRO A 117 3.37 5.73 -11.23
N ILE A 118 3.52 4.66 -10.44
CA ILE A 118 4.76 4.38 -9.71
C ILE A 118 5.92 4.16 -10.69
N ILE A 119 5.73 3.32 -11.71
CA ILE A 119 6.77 3.04 -12.72
C ILE A 119 7.18 4.33 -13.42
N ILE A 120 6.22 5.10 -13.91
CA ILE A 120 6.49 6.36 -14.62
C ILE A 120 7.43 7.26 -13.81
N LEU A 121 7.19 7.36 -12.51
CA LEU A 121 7.93 8.27 -11.63
C LEU A 121 9.27 7.72 -11.17
N VAL A 122 9.35 6.44 -10.81
CA VAL A 122 10.64 5.80 -10.46
C VAL A 122 11.61 5.93 -11.63
N TYR A 123 11.15 5.68 -12.85
CA TYR A 123 11.97 5.82 -14.05
C TYR A 123 12.29 7.28 -14.39
N GLY A 124 11.34 8.20 -14.20
CA GLY A 124 11.57 9.64 -14.41
C GLY A 124 12.56 10.25 -13.43
N VAL A 125 12.49 9.85 -12.16
CA VAL A 125 13.42 10.28 -11.09
C VAL A 125 14.81 9.72 -11.34
N GLU A 126 14.94 8.43 -11.63
CA GLU A 126 16.22 7.81 -11.94
C GLU A 126 16.88 8.43 -13.17
N TYR A 127 16.12 8.70 -14.24
CA TYR A 127 16.65 9.33 -15.44
C TYR A 127 17.13 10.77 -15.20
N LYS A 128 16.41 11.57 -14.40
CA LYS A 128 16.79 12.97 -14.13
C LYS A 128 17.87 13.13 -13.09
N LEU A 129 17.94 12.21 -12.13
CA LEU A 129 18.83 12.31 -10.97
C LEU A 129 19.90 11.22 -10.96
N SER A 130 20.15 10.53 -12.07
CA SER A 130 21.07 9.37 -12.18
C SER A 130 22.45 9.57 -11.53
N HIS A 131 22.97 10.81 -11.51
CA HIS A 131 24.27 11.15 -10.91
C HIS A 131 24.17 11.76 -9.51
N TRP A 132 22.96 12.03 -9.03
CA TRP A 132 22.70 12.61 -7.73
C TRP A 132 22.58 11.52 -6.66
N THR A 133 23.28 11.72 -5.55
CA THR A 133 23.24 10.81 -4.41
C THR A 133 23.14 11.61 -3.11
N VAL A 134 22.43 11.07 -2.13
CA VAL A 134 22.32 11.63 -0.78
C VAL A 134 23.28 10.90 0.14
N LYS A 135 24.11 11.65 0.86
CA LYS A 135 24.92 11.10 1.95
C LYS A 135 24.06 11.03 3.22
N LEU A 136 23.89 9.83 3.75
CA LEU A 136 23.17 9.60 4.99
C LEU A 136 24.11 9.75 6.21
N PRO A 137 23.61 10.21 7.36
CA PRO A 137 24.40 10.30 8.60
C PRO A 137 24.61 8.92 9.27
N PHE A 138 24.06 7.85 8.71
CA PHE A 138 24.20 6.47 9.16
C PHE A 138 24.40 5.54 7.96
N SER A 139 25.05 4.40 8.18
CA SER A 139 25.25 3.37 7.13
C SER A 139 24.11 2.38 7.14
N ILE A 140 23.48 2.16 5.97
CA ILE A 140 22.51 1.08 5.79
C ILE A 140 23.30 -0.19 5.41
N PRO A 141 23.11 -1.34 6.10
CA PRO A 141 23.67 -2.61 5.67
C PRO A 141 23.34 -2.90 4.20
N TYR A 142 24.30 -3.39 3.42
CA TYR A 142 24.20 -3.67 1.97
C TYR A 142 24.14 -2.47 1.00
N VAL A 143 23.80 -1.25 1.45
CA VAL A 143 23.67 -0.05 0.58
C VAL A 143 24.76 0.99 0.85
N GLY A 144 25.29 1.05 2.08
CA GLY A 144 26.36 1.97 2.48
C GLY A 144 25.86 3.32 2.98
N ASN A 145 26.70 4.35 2.86
CA ASN A 145 26.46 5.72 3.35
C ASN A 145 25.87 6.67 2.29
N THR A 146 25.69 6.17 1.06
CA THR A 146 25.19 6.95 -0.07
C THR A 146 23.95 6.30 -0.64
N LEU A 147 22.92 7.10 -0.88
CA LEU A 147 21.64 6.64 -1.34
C LEU A 147 21.34 7.28 -2.71
N GLY A 148 21.02 6.45 -3.70
CA GLY A 148 20.63 6.93 -5.03
C GLY A 148 19.22 7.54 -5.05
N PRO A 149 18.79 8.11 -6.18
CA PRO A 149 17.51 8.79 -6.33
C PRO A 149 16.31 7.88 -6.06
N VAL A 150 16.36 6.64 -6.53
CA VAL A 150 15.32 5.63 -6.27
C VAL A 150 15.24 5.30 -4.79
N GLY A 151 16.40 5.07 -4.14
CA GLY A 151 16.43 4.84 -2.70
C GLY A 151 15.85 6.02 -1.92
N TRP A 152 16.16 7.25 -2.35
CA TRP A 152 15.67 8.48 -1.71
C TRP A 152 14.17 8.61 -1.86
N TYR A 153 13.63 8.31 -3.05
CA TYR A 153 12.20 8.23 -3.30
C TYR A 153 11.50 7.24 -2.36
N PHE A 154 12.04 6.03 -2.19
CA PHE A 154 11.44 5.04 -1.27
C PHE A 154 11.44 5.51 0.19
N LEU A 155 12.51 6.15 0.66
CA LEU A 155 12.56 6.73 2.01
C LEU A 155 11.52 7.83 2.19
N CYS A 156 11.44 8.77 1.24
CA CYS A 156 10.41 9.79 1.24
C CYS A 156 9.02 9.17 1.22
N ALA A 157 8.80 8.14 0.40
CA ALA A 157 7.51 7.49 0.25
C ALA A 157 7.05 6.84 1.57
N ILE A 158 7.92 6.07 2.25
CA ILE A 158 7.57 5.46 3.54
C ILE A 158 7.20 6.52 4.57
N THR A 159 8.00 7.59 4.65
CA THR A 159 7.77 8.69 5.60
C THR A 159 6.43 9.38 5.34
N VAL A 160 6.11 9.61 4.07
CA VAL A 160 4.91 10.33 3.67
C VAL A 160 3.65 9.46 3.79
N SER A 161 3.74 8.15 3.54
CA SER A 161 2.61 7.22 3.64
C SER A 161 1.97 7.22 5.02
N VAL A 162 2.78 7.30 6.09
CA VAL A 162 2.26 7.36 7.46
C VAL A 162 1.50 8.66 7.73
N THR A 163 1.88 9.75 7.07
CA THR A 163 1.36 11.10 7.35
C THR A 163 0.15 11.45 6.49
N ILE A 164 0.09 10.98 5.25
CA ILE A 164 -0.93 11.39 4.27
C ILE A 164 -2.22 10.58 4.37
N LYS A 165 -2.16 9.36 4.90
CA LYS A 165 -3.33 8.47 4.96
C LYS A 165 -4.59 9.11 5.60
N PRO A 166 -4.53 9.79 6.76
CA PRO A 166 -5.71 10.43 7.34
C PRO A 166 -6.29 11.56 6.47
N LEU A 167 -5.46 12.22 5.66
CA LEU A 167 -5.89 13.30 4.77
C LEU A 167 -6.66 12.75 3.56
N ALA A 168 -6.25 11.60 3.03
CA ALA A 168 -6.96 10.92 1.95
C ALA A 168 -8.35 10.45 2.39
N GLU A 169 -8.46 9.84 3.58
CA GLU A 169 -9.73 9.39 4.17
C GLU A 169 -10.74 10.54 4.32
N LEU A 170 -10.30 11.71 4.82
CA LEU A 170 -11.13 12.89 4.95
C LEU A 170 -11.65 13.42 3.61
N LEU A 171 -10.81 13.41 2.58
CA LEU A 171 -11.18 13.89 1.25
C LEU A 171 -12.23 12.99 0.59
N VAL A 172 -12.06 11.67 0.67
CA VAL A 172 -13.03 10.71 0.12
C VAL A 172 -14.37 10.81 0.85
N ALA A 173 -14.36 10.90 2.18
CA ALA A 173 -15.59 11.10 2.97
C ALA A 173 -16.32 12.41 2.60
N ALA A 174 -15.58 13.46 2.22
CA ALA A 174 -16.17 14.72 1.76
C ALA A 174 -16.77 14.62 0.35
N LEU A 175 -16.21 13.78 -0.52
CA LEU A 175 -16.74 13.52 -1.86
C LEU A 175 -18.01 12.67 -1.81
N GLU A 176 -18.05 11.62 -0.96
CA GLU A 176 -19.23 10.78 -0.74
C GLU A 176 -20.43 11.58 -0.21
N LYS A 177 -20.21 12.61 0.61
CA LYS A 177 -21.28 13.47 1.13
C LYS A 177 -21.84 14.49 0.12
N ARG A 178 -21.16 14.68 -1.02
CA ARG A 178 -21.56 15.64 -2.06
C ARG A 178 -22.27 15.01 -3.26
N GLY A 179 -22.20 13.68 -3.40
CA GLY A 179 -22.96 12.90 -4.39
C GLY A 179 -24.27 12.41 -3.82
#